data_AF-A0A2N8TUQ9-F1
#
_entry.id   AF-A0A2N8TUQ9-F1
#
_cell.length_a   1.000
_cell.length_b   1.000
_cell.length_c   1.000
_cell.angle_alpha   90.00
_cell.angle_beta   90.00
_cell.angle_gamma   90.00
#
_symmetry.space_group_name_H-M   'P 1'
#
loop_
_entity.id
_entity.type
_entity.pdbx_description
1 polymer ?
#
loop_
_entity_poly.entity_id
_entity_poly.type
_entity_poly.pdbx_seq_one_letter_code
_entity_poly.pdbx_strand_id
1 'polypeptide(L)'
;MNVFLPAGAELHRALPHVLCSWQDQLGADNHRFRDRMRLRLATVVGPVGIAAVGFSGSTIVKVSRMLDSAVLRTALRDNPQVDYAALVSEPLHEYVVGEGYPGLDPEEFRRVLVEFKEYEAYAWLWLPA
;
A
#
# COMPACT_ATOMS: atom_id res chain seq x y z
N MET A 1 -6.03 9.84 0.37
CA MET A 1 -7.40 9.41 0.76
C MET A 1 -7.27 8.12 1.56
N ASN A 2 -7.96 8.00 2.69
CA ASN A 2 -7.95 6.77 3.50
C ASN A 2 -9.22 5.98 3.20
N VAL A 3 -9.08 4.67 2.97
CA VAL A 3 -10.19 3.75 2.71
C VAL A 3 -10.13 2.64 3.75
N PHE A 4 -11.27 2.30 4.33
CA PHE A 4 -11.40 1.20 5.29
C PHE A 4 -12.20 0.09 4.66
N LEU A 5 -11.67 -1.13 4.72
CA LEU A 5 -12.39 -2.31 4.28
C LEU A 5 -13.36 -2.78 5.37
N PRO A 6 -14.50 -3.40 5.01
CA PRO A 6 -15.40 -4.00 6.00
C PRO A 6 -14.66 -4.98 6.90
N ALA A 7 -15.06 -5.10 8.16
CA ALA A 7 -14.40 -5.98 9.14
C ALA A 7 -14.41 -7.47 8.74
N GLY A 8 -15.34 -7.89 7.87
CA GLY A 8 -15.41 -9.25 7.33
C GLY A 8 -14.62 -9.46 6.04
N ALA A 9 -13.83 -8.49 5.58
CA ALA A 9 -13.03 -8.64 4.37
C ALA A 9 -11.96 -9.72 4.55
N GLU A 10 -11.95 -10.70 3.64
CA GLU A 10 -10.92 -11.73 3.58
C GLU A 10 -9.61 -11.09 3.09
N LEU A 11 -8.68 -10.79 3.99
CA LEU A 11 -7.46 -10.04 3.67
C LEU A 11 -6.64 -10.68 2.53
N HIS A 12 -6.60 -12.02 2.48
CA HIS A 12 -5.91 -12.76 1.43
C HIS A 12 -6.52 -12.60 0.03
N ARG A 13 -7.80 -12.19 -0.07
CA ARG A 13 -8.42 -11.81 -1.35
C ARG A 13 -8.40 -10.31 -1.58
N ALA A 14 -8.60 -9.54 -0.51
CA ALA A 14 -8.71 -8.10 -0.59
C ALA A 14 -7.37 -7.44 -0.97
N LEU A 15 -6.24 -7.89 -0.40
CA LEU A 15 -4.94 -7.29 -0.68
C LEU A 15 -4.52 -7.45 -2.15
N PRO A 16 -4.50 -8.67 -2.75
CA PRO A 16 -4.19 -8.82 -4.17
C PRO A 16 -5.13 -8.02 -5.05
N HIS A 17 -6.43 -8.05 -4.74
CA HIS A 17 -7.42 -7.30 -5.53
C HIS A 17 -7.15 -5.80 -5.49
N VAL A 18 -6.87 -5.22 -4.34
CA VAL A 18 -6.56 -3.78 -4.22
C VAL A 18 -5.24 -3.43 -4.92
N LEU A 19 -4.19 -4.25 -4.78
CA LEU A 19 -2.90 -3.94 -5.41
C LEU A 19 -2.97 -4.01 -6.94
N CYS A 20 -3.50 -5.11 -7.49
CA CYS A 20 -3.55 -5.32 -8.94
C CYS A 20 -4.60 -4.44 -9.62
N SER A 21 -5.81 -4.29 -9.06
CA SER A 21 -6.85 -3.48 -9.72
C SER A 21 -6.47 -2.00 -9.84
N TRP A 22 -5.76 -1.45 -8.84
CA TRP A 22 -5.28 -0.07 -8.91
C TRP A 22 -4.19 0.11 -9.96
N GLN A 23 -3.28 -0.86 -10.09
CA GLN A 23 -2.28 -0.87 -11.18
C GLN A 23 -2.97 -0.89 -12.54
N ASP A 24 -3.88 -1.84 -12.76
CA ASP A 24 -4.56 -2.04 -14.05
C ASP A 24 -5.40 -0.81 -14.44
N GLN A 25 -6.19 -0.28 -13.50
CA GLN A 25 -7.03 0.88 -13.75
C GLN A 25 -6.20 2.15 -14.01
N LEU A 26 -5.13 2.37 -13.24
CA LEU A 26 -4.25 3.51 -13.46
C LEU A 26 -3.55 3.41 -14.83
N GLY A 27 -3.07 2.23 -15.21
CA GLY A 27 -2.47 1.98 -16.51
C GLY A 27 -3.44 2.26 -17.66
N ALA A 28 -4.69 1.78 -17.54
CA ALA A 28 -5.74 2.05 -18.51
C ALA A 28 -6.07 3.55 -18.62
N ASP A 29 -6.17 4.26 -17.51
CA ASP A 29 -6.43 5.71 -17.49
C ASP A 29 -5.26 6.50 -18.09
N ASN A 30 -4.03 6.16 -17.75
CA ASN A 30 -2.83 6.80 -18.31
C ASN A 30 -2.68 6.56 -19.81
N HIS A 31 -3.20 5.44 -20.34
CA HIS A 31 -3.26 5.21 -21.78
C HIS A 31 -4.37 6.01 -22.46
N ARG A 32 -5.49 6.22 -21.77
CA ARG A 32 -6.68 6.89 -22.30
C ARG A 32 -6.57 8.42 -22.31
N PHE A 33 -5.92 8.99 -21.31
CA PHE A 33 -5.86 10.44 -21.11
C PHE A 33 -4.46 10.99 -21.41
N ARG A 34 -4.37 12.29 -21.73
CA ARG A 34 -3.09 12.95 -22.02
C ARG A 34 -2.28 13.23 -20.76
N ASP A 35 -2.96 13.48 -19.66
CA ASP A 35 -2.33 13.79 -18.38
C ASP A 35 -2.01 12.49 -17.63
N ARG A 36 -0.73 12.19 -17.54
CA ARG A 36 -0.23 11.00 -16.85
C ARG A 36 -0.32 11.19 -15.34
N MET A 37 -1.01 10.29 -14.66
CA MET A 37 -1.12 10.25 -13.21
C MET A 37 -0.18 9.19 -12.61
N ARG A 38 0.34 9.49 -11.41
CA ARG A 38 1.16 8.54 -10.65
C ARG A 38 0.63 8.44 -9.22
N LEU A 39 0.48 7.24 -8.71
CA LEU A 39 -0.18 6.96 -7.44
C LEU A 39 0.76 6.26 -6.44
N ARG A 40 0.55 6.60 -5.17
CA ARG A 40 1.22 5.99 -4.01
C ARG A 40 0.14 5.38 -3.12
N LEU A 41 0.31 4.13 -2.71
CA LEU A 41 -0.57 3.45 -1.78
C LEU A 41 0.20 3.00 -0.54
N ALA A 42 -0.44 3.05 0.62
CA ALA A 42 -0.01 2.31 1.81
C ALA A 42 -1.19 1.48 2.33
N THR A 43 -0.92 0.23 2.71
CA THR A 43 -1.91 -0.70 3.27
C THR A 43 -1.42 -1.22 4.61
N VAL A 44 -2.29 -1.17 5.62
CA VAL A 44 -1.98 -1.57 6.99
C VAL A 44 -3.16 -2.33 7.56
N VAL A 45 -2.88 -3.35 8.37
CA VAL A 45 -3.89 -4.05 9.18
C VAL A 45 -3.68 -3.73 10.66
N GLY A 46 -4.77 -3.58 11.40
CA GLY A 46 -4.73 -3.37 12.84
C GLY A 46 -6.01 -2.76 13.40
N PRO A 47 -6.06 -2.55 14.72
CA PRO A 47 -7.24 -1.99 15.38
C PRO A 47 -7.49 -0.56 14.91
N VAL A 48 -8.76 -0.25 14.67
CA VAL A 48 -9.26 1.10 14.37
C VAL A 48 -10.38 1.43 15.35
N GLY A 49 -10.31 2.62 15.94
CA GLY A 49 -11.35 3.19 16.78
C GLY A 49 -12.25 4.13 15.97
N ILE A 50 -13.49 4.29 16.40
CA ILE A 50 -14.38 5.34 15.89
C ILE A 50 -14.18 6.59 16.76
N ALA A 51 -14.07 7.76 16.13
CA ALA A 51 -13.93 9.05 16.80
C ALA A 51 -14.90 10.09 16.22
N ALA A 52 -15.09 11.21 16.92
CA ALA A 52 -16.04 12.25 16.54
C ALA A 52 -15.84 12.83 15.13
N VAL A 53 -14.64 12.72 14.57
CA VAL A 53 -14.26 13.24 13.24
C VAL A 53 -13.83 12.13 12.26
N GLY A 54 -14.22 10.88 12.51
CA GLY A 54 -13.94 9.74 11.64
C GLY A 54 -13.34 8.57 12.42
N PHE A 55 -12.13 8.16 12.05
CA PHE A 55 -11.47 7.03 12.69
C PHE A 55 -10.25 7.51 13.49
N SER A 56 -9.95 6.81 14.58
CA SER A 56 -8.77 7.01 15.43
C SER A 56 -7.99 5.71 15.63
N GLY A 57 -6.79 5.82 16.17
CA GLY A 57 -5.96 4.67 16.52
C GLY A 57 -4.62 4.63 15.79
N SER A 58 -3.73 3.80 16.31
CA SER A 58 -2.35 3.69 15.83
C SER A 58 -2.27 3.23 14.38
N THR A 59 -3.21 2.42 13.91
CA THR A 59 -3.29 1.94 12.51
C THR A 59 -3.42 3.09 11.50
N ILE A 60 -4.18 4.14 11.83
CA ILE A 60 -4.39 5.30 10.94
C ILE A 60 -3.15 6.17 10.88
N VAL A 61 -2.48 6.33 12.02
CA VAL A 61 -1.20 7.02 12.09
C VAL A 61 -0.15 6.25 11.28
N LYS A 62 -0.10 4.92 11.42
CA LYS A 62 0.80 4.05 10.65
C LYS A 62 0.59 4.18 9.15
N VAL A 63 -0.64 4.01 8.65
CA VAL A 63 -0.90 4.10 7.20
C VAL A 63 -0.58 5.49 6.65
N SER A 64 -0.91 6.54 7.39
CA SER A 64 -0.57 7.92 7.00
C SER A 64 0.94 8.14 6.94
N ARG A 65 1.68 7.69 7.98
CA ARG A 65 3.15 7.83 8.02
C ARG A 65 3.85 6.99 6.94
N MET A 66 3.35 5.80 6.64
CA MET A 66 3.86 4.99 5.53
C MET A 66 3.61 5.67 4.17
N LEU A 67 2.40 6.17 3.94
CA LEU A 67 2.04 6.90 2.71
C LEU A 67 2.88 8.17 2.52
N ASP A 68 3.14 8.89 3.61
CA ASP A 68 3.94 10.12 3.65
C ASP A 68 5.44 9.88 3.86
N SER A 69 5.92 8.64 3.83
CA SER A 69 7.34 8.34 3.91
C SER A 69 8.10 8.74 2.65
N ALA A 70 9.43 8.88 2.77
CA ALA A 70 10.30 9.09 1.62
C ALA A 70 10.35 7.87 0.69
N VAL A 71 10.09 6.66 1.22
CA VAL A 71 10.24 5.39 0.49
C VAL A 71 9.42 5.39 -0.81
N LEU A 72 8.12 5.66 -0.73
CA LEU A 72 7.24 5.69 -1.91
C LEU A 72 7.59 6.82 -2.89
N ARG A 73 8.01 7.98 -2.36
CA ARG A 73 8.40 9.12 -3.21
C ARG A 73 9.69 8.83 -3.98
N THR A 74 10.69 8.25 -3.31
CA THR A 74 11.96 7.84 -3.90
C THR A 74 11.73 6.73 -4.91
N ALA A 75 10.94 5.70 -4.57
CA ALA A 75 10.66 4.59 -5.48
C ALA A 75 10.08 5.07 -6.82
N LEU A 76 9.11 5.99 -6.80
CA LEU A 76 8.57 6.59 -8.02
C LEU A 76 9.56 7.55 -8.70
N ARG A 77 10.32 8.35 -7.96
CA ARG A 77 11.33 9.23 -8.57
C ARG A 77 12.39 8.43 -9.35
N ASP A 78 12.85 7.34 -8.77
CA ASP A 78 13.94 6.52 -9.33
C ASP A 78 13.46 5.59 -10.45
N ASN A 79 12.14 5.38 -10.56
CA ASN A 79 11.49 4.58 -11.60
C ASN A 79 10.48 5.42 -12.39
N PRO A 80 10.93 6.30 -13.30
CA PRO A 80 10.05 7.22 -14.03
C PRO A 80 9.06 6.51 -14.97
N GLN A 81 9.30 5.24 -15.31
CA GLN A 81 8.41 4.38 -16.08
C GLN A 81 7.24 3.81 -15.25
N VAL A 82 7.36 3.76 -13.93
CA VAL A 82 6.36 3.16 -13.04
C VAL A 82 5.32 4.20 -12.63
N ASP A 83 4.04 3.86 -12.77
CA ASP A 83 2.93 4.76 -12.39
C ASP A 83 2.42 4.54 -10.97
N TYR A 84 2.74 3.39 -10.38
CA TYR A 84 2.16 2.96 -9.11
C TYR A 84 3.21 2.39 -8.17
N ALA A 85 3.18 2.79 -6.91
CA ALA A 85 4.01 2.19 -5.86
C ALA A 85 3.18 1.95 -4.61
N ALA A 86 3.33 0.77 -4.00
CA ALA A 86 2.59 0.42 -2.81
C ALA A 86 3.52 0.00 -1.66
N LEU A 87 3.15 0.37 -0.45
CA LEU A 87 3.70 -0.21 0.78
C LEU A 87 2.66 -1.09 1.46
N VAL A 88 3.07 -2.29 1.83
CA VAL A 88 2.28 -3.21 2.65
C VAL A 88 2.94 -3.33 4.02
N SER A 89 2.19 -3.12 5.09
CA SER A 89 2.73 -3.27 6.45
C SER A 89 3.22 -4.69 6.70
N GLU A 90 4.29 -4.87 7.47
CA GLU A 90 4.84 -6.19 7.79
C GLU A 90 3.81 -7.23 8.25
N PRO A 91 2.89 -6.95 9.21
CA PRO A 91 1.89 -7.95 9.63
C PRO A 91 0.91 -8.36 8.51
N LEU A 92 0.58 -7.44 7.60
CA LEU A 92 -0.32 -7.73 6.48
C LEU A 92 0.39 -8.54 5.39
N HIS A 93 1.66 -8.24 5.14
CA HIS A 93 2.48 -9.01 4.21
C HIS A 93 2.69 -10.43 4.72
N GLU A 94 3.10 -10.60 5.99
CA GLU A 94 3.27 -11.92 6.61
C GLU A 94 1.99 -12.76 6.48
N TYR A 95 0.83 -12.17 6.79
CA TYR A 95 -0.46 -12.87 6.75
C TYR A 95 -0.92 -13.28 5.34
N VAL A 96 -0.63 -12.48 4.31
CA VAL A 96 -1.15 -12.73 2.94
C VAL A 96 -0.08 -13.31 2.02
N VAL A 97 1.06 -12.62 1.91
CA VAL A 97 2.12 -12.96 0.97
C VAL A 97 3.03 -14.03 1.57
N GLY A 98 3.37 -13.90 2.86
CA GLY A 98 4.20 -14.88 3.58
C GLY A 98 3.58 -16.28 3.67
N GLU A 99 2.25 -16.35 3.77
CA GLU A 99 1.49 -17.60 3.77
C GLU A 99 1.24 -18.18 2.36
N GLY A 100 1.68 -17.49 1.29
CA GLY A 100 1.62 -18.00 -0.08
C GLY A 100 0.23 -18.06 -0.71
N TYR A 101 -0.70 -17.18 -0.31
CA TYR A 101 -2.00 -17.08 -0.96
C TYR A 101 -1.86 -16.63 -2.43
N PRO A 102 -2.70 -17.12 -3.35
CA PRO A 102 -2.58 -16.81 -4.76
C PRO A 102 -2.86 -15.33 -5.05
N GLY A 103 -2.21 -14.80 -6.09
CA GLY A 103 -2.46 -13.46 -6.63
C GLY A 103 -1.37 -12.44 -6.36
N LEU A 104 -0.38 -12.75 -5.53
CA LEU A 104 0.81 -11.93 -5.31
C LEU A 104 2.05 -12.83 -5.25
N ASP A 105 3.10 -12.46 -5.99
CA ASP A 105 4.38 -13.15 -5.93
C ASP A 105 5.26 -12.52 -4.83
N PRO A 106 5.70 -13.27 -3.80
CA PRO A 106 6.60 -12.76 -2.77
C PRO A 106 7.89 -12.14 -3.30
N GLU A 107 8.40 -12.59 -4.46
CA GLU A 107 9.63 -12.05 -5.05
C GLU A 107 9.47 -10.62 -5.59
N GLU A 108 8.24 -10.17 -5.82
CA GLU A 108 7.93 -8.79 -6.22
C GLU A 108 7.99 -7.79 -5.05
N PHE A 109 8.13 -8.29 -3.82
CA PHE A 109 8.15 -7.46 -2.61
C PHE A 109 9.56 -7.27 -2.09
N ARG A 110 9.94 -6.01 -1.86
CA ARG A 110 11.20 -5.65 -1.22
C ARG A 110 10.95 -5.11 0.18
N ARG A 111 11.50 -5.78 1.20
CA ARG A 111 11.45 -5.29 2.58
C ARG A 111 12.27 -3.99 2.70
N VAL A 112 11.68 -2.99 3.35
CA VAL A 112 12.23 -1.65 3.51
C VAL A 112 11.94 -1.11 4.92
N LEU A 113 12.84 -0.27 5.42
CA LEU A 113 12.62 0.47 6.66
C LEU A 113 11.89 1.79 6.33
N VAL A 114 10.78 2.04 7.02
CA VAL A 114 10.01 3.27 6.91
C VAL A 114 10.27 4.13 8.14
N GLU A 115 10.98 5.25 7.93
CA GLU A 115 11.28 6.24 8.96
C GLU A 115 10.46 7.52 8.71
N PHE A 116 9.73 8.00 9.72
CA PHE A 116 9.00 9.26 9.65
C PHE A 116 8.73 9.87 11.04
N LYS A 117 9.47 10.93 11.39
CA LYS A 117 9.48 11.49 12.77
C LYS A 117 9.82 10.37 13.77
N GLU A 118 9.09 10.28 14.88
CA GLU A 118 9.20 9.22 15.90
C GLU A 118 8.55 7.89 15.46
N TYR A 119 8.57 7.55 14.17
CA TYR A 119 8.02 6.28 13.66
C TYR A 119 9.09 5.58 12.85
N GLU A 120 9.31 4.33 13.22
CA GLU A 120 10.20 3.40 12.55
C GLU A 120 9.47 2.05 12.48
N ALA A 121 9.30 1.51 11.29
CA ALA A 121 8.73 0.18 11.09
C ALA A 121 9.19 -0.42 9.76
N TYR A 122 9.31 -1.74 9.71
CA TYR A 122 9.47 -2.42 8.44
C TYR A 122 8.14 -2.50 7.68
N ALA A 123 8.27 -2.40 6.35
CA ALA A 123 7.19 -2.59 5.40
C ALA A 123 7.74 -3.24 4.15
N TRP A 124 6.84 -3.62 3.25
CA TRP A 124 7.18 -4.27 1.99
C TRP A 124 6.78 -3.35 0.84
N LEU A 125 7.78 -2.91 0.07
CA LEU A 125 7.60 -2.13 -1.13
C LEU A 125 7.27 -3.06 -2.28
N TRP A 126 6.16 -2.77 -2.94
CA TRP A 126 5.74 -3.41 -4.18
C TRP A 126 5.77 -2.38 -5.31
N LEU A 127 6.49 -2.72 -6.37
CA LEU A 127 6.60 -1.95 -7.59
C LEU A 127 6.19 -2.87 -8.74
N PRO A 128 4.96 -2.73 -9.26
CA PRO A 128 4.59 -3.52 -10.41
C PRO A 128 5.45 -3.18 -11.63
N ALA A 129 5.70 -4.21 -12.44
CA ALA A 129 6.36 -4.08 -13.73
C ALA A 129 5.52 -3.28 -14.75
#